data_AF-A0A915NEM0-F1
#
_entry.id   AF-A0A915NEM0-F1
#
_cell.length_a   1.000
_cell.length_b   1.000
_cell.length_c   1.000
_cell.angle_alpha   90.00
_cell.angle_beta   90.00
_cell.angle_gamma   90.00
#
_symmetry.space_group_name_H-M   'P 1'
#
loop_
_entity.id
_entity.type
_entity.pdbx_description
1 polymer ?
#
loop_
_entity_poly.entity_id
_entity_poly.type
_entity_poly.pdbx_seq_one_letter_code
_entity_poly.pdbx_strand_id
1 'polypeptide(L)'
;MDSMRISTVLSNSWPYISSLDPEITENFNGLGVSVYTLGAALASLLAGWISNKLSHTRPPIMAGQIIAIVSTLLYANLELIPYNRRYGFFVCQILLGISNGAIQTWRVHVAMSSTDHDRSKANSIIGFSLNIGFILGPLTVMLFTRLLSTSIRLPWGVQLSIYTAPMYFMAFISIIGLILIIIGFDGKMDKPHKPHGDEDNGVSNNCDEKWAIKSKVQLGTSPIDAEKAHLEIVPSSDGRYFMDI
;
A
#
# COMPACT_ATOMS: atom_id res chain seq x y z
N MET A 1 2.77 -10.14 -3.31
CA MET A 1 3.20 -10.92 -2.13
C MET A 1 2.63 -10.30 -0.85
N ASP A 2 2.86 -9.01 -0.68
CA ASP A 2 2.18 -8.10 0.24
C ASP A 2 0.66 -8.29 0.29
N SER A 3 -0.05 -8.29 -0.86
CA SER A 3 -1.53 -8.40 -0.89
C SER A 3 -2.03 -9.75 -0.38
N MET A 4 -1.30 -10.81 -0.68
CA MET A 4 -1.59 -12.15 -0.18
C MET A 4 -1.45 -12.20 1.35
N ARG A 5 -0.37 -11.63 1.90
CA ARG A 5 -0.15 -11.55 3.34
C ARG A 5 -1.26 -10.78 4.04
N ILE A 6 -1.65 -9.61 3.51
CA ILE A 6 -2.76 -8.82 4.07
C ILE A 6 -4.04 -9.63 4.08
N SER A 7 -4.36 -10.28 2.97
CA SER A 7 -5.56 -11.09 2.85
C SER A 7 -5.57 -12.28 3.82
N THR A 8 -4.46 -13.01 3.92
CA THR A 8 -4.30 -14.10 4.89
C THR A 8 -4.42 -13.60 6.33
N VAL A 9 -3.80 -12.48 6.68
CA VAL A 9 -3.89 -11.90 8.03
C VAL A 9 -5.32 -11.47 8.33
N LEU A 10 -6.01 -10.81 7.42
CA LEU A 10 -7.40 -10.39 7.64
C LEU A 10 -8.32 -11.61 7.86
N SER A 11 -8.23 -12.63 7.01
CA SER A 11 -9.03 -13.84 7.14
C SER A 11 -8.69 -14.66 8.38
N ASN A 12 -7.42 -14.67 8.82
CA ASN A 12 -6.96 -15.47 9.94
C ASN A 12 -6.99 -14.73 11.29
N SER A 13 -7.01 -13.39 11.29
CA SER A 13 -6.87 -12.57 12.50
C SER A 13 -7.94 -12.83 13.53
N TRP A 14 -9.21 -12.78 13.12
CA TRP A 14 -10.34 -13.04 14.00
C TRP A 14 -10.36 -14.45 14.59
N PRO A 15 -10.35 -15.53 13.78
CA PRO A 15 -10.38 -16.88 14.33
C PRO A 15 -9.13 -17.20 15.17
N TYR A 16 -7.97 -16.60 14.85
CA TYR A 16 -6.76 -16.77 15.65
C TYR A 16 -6.91 -16.19 17.06
N ILE A 17 -7.34 -14.94 17.18
CA ILE A 17 -7.51 -14.29 18.49
C ILE A 17 -8.62 -14.98 19.30
N SER A 18 -9.74 -15.32 18.64
CA SER A 18 -10.86 -16.00 19.29
C SER A 18 -10.47 -17.39 19.82
N SER A 19 -9.56 -18.10 19.13
CA SER A 19 -8.99 -19.36 19.62
C SER A 19 -8.02 -19.20 20.80
N LEU A 20 -7.38 -18.03 20.93
CA LEU A 20 -6.39 -17.73 21.97
C LEU A 20 -7.03 -17.29 23.29
N ASP A 21 -8.13 -16.51 23.21
CA ASP A 21 -8.87 -15.98 24.35
C ASP A 21 -10.33 -15.66 23.93
N PRO A 22 -11.31 -16.48 24.35
CA PRO A 22 -12.72 -16.30 23.97
C PRO A 22 -13.38 -15.08 24.63
N GLU A 23 -12.74 -14.42 25.60
CA GLU A 23 -13.26 -13.18 26.20
C GLU A 23 -13.02 -11.93 25.35
N ILE A 24 -12.21 -12.04 24.28
CA ILE A 24 -11.87 -10.89 23.43
C ILE A 24 -13.03 -10.54 22.50
N THR A 25 -13.50 -9.29 22.60
CA THR A 25 -14.57 -8.73 21.77
C THR A 25 -14.13 -8.47 20.32
N GLU A 26 -15.06 -8.56 19.38
CA GLU A 26 -14.87 -8.16 17.96
C GLU A 26 -14.30 -6.75 17.79
N ASN A 27 -14.70 -5.84 18.68
CA ASN A 27 -14.20 -4.46 18.72
C ASN A 27 -12.67 -4.39 18.86
N PHE A 28 -12.05 -5.35 19.56
CA PHE A 28 -10.59 -5.40 19.73
C PHE A 28 -9.89 -5.70 18.40
N ASN A 29 -10.44 -6.62 17.61
CA ASN A 29 -9.92 -6.93 16.28
C ASN A 29 -10.08 -5.74 15.33
N GLY A 30 -11.24 -5.06 15.38
CA GLY A 30 -11.46 -3.82 14.63
C GLY A 30 -10.45 -2.72 14.98
N LEU A 31 -10.11 -2.58 16.28
CA LEU A 31 -9.06 -1.67 16.73
C LEU A 31 -7.68 -2.11 16.21
N GLY A 32 -7.39 -3.41 16.21
CA GLY A 32 -6.15 -3.97 15.64
C GLY A 32 -5.98 -3.65 14.15
N VAL A 33 -7.05 -3.82 13.36
CA VAL A 33 -7.05 -3.46 11.95
C VAL A 33 -6.87 -1.95 11.78
N SER A 34 -7.51 -1.13 12.61
CA SER A 34 -7.36 0.34 12.57
C SER A 34 -5.91 0.77 12.82
N VAL A 35 -5.26 0.17 13.82
CA VAL A 35 -3.85 0.42 14.15
C VAL A 35 -2.93 0.00 13.00
N TYR A 36 -3.22 -1.14 12.34
CA TYR A 36 -2.51 -1.57 11.15
C TYR A 36 -2.60 -0.51 10.02
N THR A 37 -3.78 0.02 9.75
CA THR A 37 -3.98 1.04 8.69
C THR A 37 -3.28 2.36 9.04
N LEU A 38 -3.31 2.78 10.31
CA LEU A 38 -2.58 3.95 10.80
C LEU A 38 -1.06 3.76 10.63
N GLY A 39 -0.54 2.59 10.99
CA GLY A 39 0.87 2.25 10.78
C GLY A 39 1.27 2.29 9.30
N ALA A 40 0.41 1.78 8.41
CA ALA A 40 0.63 1.84 6.97
C ALA A 40 0.61 3.26 6.41
N ALA A 41 -0.29 4.13 6.91
CA ALA A 41 -0.36 5.53 6.53
C ALA A 41 0.89 6.30 6.98
N LEU A 42 1.34 6.13 8.22
CA LEU A 42 2.56 6.78 8.71
C LEU A 42 3.80 6.31 7.95
N ALA A 43 3.90 5.01 7.67
CA ALA A 43 5.03 4.46 6.95
C ALA A 43 5.06 4.88 5.47
N SER A 44 3.91 5.06 4.82
CA SER A 44 3.88 5.58 3.44
C SER A 44 4.34 7.04 3.37
N LEU A 45 3.98 7.87 4.35
CA LEU A 45 4.49 9.24 4.48
C LEU A 45 6.00 9.26 4.71
N LEU A 46 6.49 8.43 5.64
CA LEU A 46 7.93 8.30 5.89
C LEU A 46 8.67 7.82 4.64
N ALA A 47 8.16 6.80 3.97
CA ALA A 47 8.78 6.25 2.78
C ALA A 47 8.79 7.27 1.62
N GLY A 48 7.74 8.08 1.47
CA GLY A 48 7.72 9.20 0.54
C GLY A 48 8.80 10.24 0.84
N TRP A 49 8.96 10.62 2.11
CA TRP A 49 10.00 11.57 2.53
C TRP A 49 11.42 11.01 2.31
N ILE A 50 11.66 9.75 2.70
CA ILE A 50 12.95 9.06 2.52
C ILE A 50 13.27 8.93 1.03
N SER A 51 12.28 8.58 0.21
CA SER A 51 12.43 8.44 -1.24
C SER A 51 12.86 9.76 -1.90
N ASN A 52 12.23 10.88 -1.50
CA ASN A 52 12.58 12.20 -2.02
C ASN A 52 14.02 12.62 -1.63
N LYS A 53 14.46 12.24 -0.42
CA LYS A 53 15.79 12.61 0.09
C LYS A 53 16.93 11.74 -0.46
N LEU A 54 16.69 10.44 -0.67
CA LEU A 54 17.74 9.50 -1.09
C LEU A 54 17.87 9.34 -2.61
N SER A 55 16.89 9.77 -3.40
CA SER A 55 16.79 9.52 -4.86
C SER A 55 16.96 8.03 -5.26
N HIS A 56 16.88 7.13 -4.28
CA HIS A 56 17.02 5.69 -4.40
C HIS A 56 15.91 5.03 -3.60
N THR A 57 15.14 4.17 -4.25
CA THR A 57 13.97 3.48 -3.69
C THR A 57 14.30 2.12 -3.11
N ARG A 58 15.50 1.58 -3.32
CA ARG A 58 15.88 0.25 -2.79
C ARG A 58 15.83 0.16 -1.26
N PRO A 59 16.46 1.09 -0.50
CA PRO A 59 16.57 0.93 0.95
C PRO A 59 15.22 0.83 1.69
N PRO A 60 14.20 1.69 1.42
CA PRO A 60 12.92 1.60 2.13
C PRO A 60 12.15 0.32 1.79
N ILE A 61 12.26 -0.19 0.56
CA ILE A 61 11.59 -1.44 0.15
C ILE A 61 12.22 -2.63 0.87
N MET A 62 13.56 -2.70 0.92
CA MET A 62 14.27 -3.78 1.61
C MET A 62 14.01 -3.76 3.13
N ALA A 63 14.08 -2.57 3.74
CA ALA A 63 13.79 -2.40 5.16
C ALA A 63 12.34 -2.82 5.49
N GLY A 64 11.37 -2.37 4.67
CA GLY A 64 9.97 -2.77 4.81
C GLY A 64 9.79 -4.28 4.71
N GLN A 65 10.47 -4.92 3.76
CA GLN A 65 10.37 -6.36 3.58
C GLN A 65 10.98 -7.16 4.74
N ILE A 66 12.08 -6.71 5.34
CA ILE A 66 12.68 -7.34 6.53
C ILE A 66 11.72 -7.20 7.73
N ILE A 67 11.17 -6.00 7.95
CA ILE A 67 10.18 -5.77 9.02
C ILE A 67 8.95 -6.67 8.80
N ALA A 68 8.53 -6.88 7.56
CA ALA A 68 7.41 -7.76 7.25
C ALA A 68 7.68 -9.21 7.68
N ILE A 69 8.88 -9.73 7.39
CA ILE A 69 9.29 -11.09 7.78
C ILE A 69 9.30 -11.21 9.30
N VAL A 70 9.96 -10.27 9.99
CA VAL A 70 10.01 -10.23 11.46
C VAL A 70 8.60 -10.21 12.05
N SER A 71 7.71 -9.41 11.49
CA SER A 71 6.34 -9.30 11.97
C SER A 71 5.54 -10.58 11.76
N THR A 72 5.67 -11.24 10.60
CA THR A 72 5.00 -12.53 10.35
C THR A 72 5.53 -13.65 11.24
N LEU A 73 6.83 -13.66 11.54
CA LEU A 73 7.42 -14.61 12.47
C LEU A 73 6.97 -14.34 13.91
N LEU A 74 6.92 -13.07 14.32
CA LEU A 74 6.41 -12.70 15.64
C LEU A 74 4.93 -13.09 15.78
N TYR A 75 4.12 -12.86 14.74
CA TYR A 75 2.72 -13.27 14.71
C TYR A 75 2.57 -14.81 14.83
N ALA A 76 3.41 -15.58 14.13
CA ALA A 76 3.40 -17.04 14.24
C ALA A 76 3.81 -17.53 15.65
N ASN A 77 4.72 -16.83 16.32
CA ASN A 77 5.19 -17.20 17.66
C ASN A 77 4.32 -16.63 18.79
N LEU A 78 3.24 -15.91 18.48
CA LEU A 78 2.36 -15.31 19.49
C LEU A 78 1.70 -16.38 20.39
N GLU A 79 1.51 -17.59 19.87
CA GLU A 79 0.97 -18.75 20.60
C GLU A 79 1.91 -19.25 21.72
N LEU A 80 3.23 -19.02 21.59
CA LEU A 80 4.21 -19.40 22.61
C LEU A 80 4.25 -18.43 23.81
N ILE A 81 3.62 -17.26 23.72
CA ILE A 81 3.68 -16.24 24.78
C ILE A 81 2.56 -16.50 25.81
N PRO A 82 2.88 -16.90 27.06
CA PRO A 82 1.87 -17.23 28.07
C PRO A 82 1.25 -15.99 28.74
N TYR A 83 1.89 -14.81 28.69
CA TYR A 83 1.42 -13.58 29.33
C TYR A 83 1.23 -12.43 28.32
N ASN A 84 0.17 -11.64 28.49
CA ASN A 84 -0.05 -10.38 27.76
C ASN A 84 -0.25 -10.50 26.22
N ARG A 85 -0.88 -11.59 25.76
CA ARG A 85 -1.14 -11.90 24.34
C ARG A 85 -1.81 -10.75 23.55
N ARG A 86 -2.69 -9.98 24.22
CA ARG A 86 -3.40 -8.83 23.64
C ARG A 86 -2.44 -7.74 23.16
N TYR A 87 -1.41 -7.42 23.93
CA TYR A 87 -0.42 -6.40 23.55
C TYR A 87 0.52 -6.92 22.46
N GLY A 88 0.89 -8.20 22.50
CA GLY A 88 1.70 -8.83 21.45
C GLY A 88 1.01 -8.76 20.08
N PHE A 89 -0.31 -8.97 20.04
CA PHE A 89 -1.09 -8.81 18.80
C PHE A 89 -1.01 -7.39 18.23
N PHE A 90 -1.19 -6.36 19.07
CA PHE A 90 -1.07 -4.97 18.61
C PHE A 90 0.32 -4.63 18.08
N VAL A 91 1.38 -5.10 18.75
CA VAL A 91 2.75 -4.90 18.30
C VAL A 91 2.93 -5.52 16.90
N CYS A 92 2.45 -6.75 16.68
CA CYS A 92 2.48 -7.38 15.36
C CYS A 92 1.70 -6.56 14.31
N GLN A 93 0.55 -5.99 14.65
CA GLN A 93 -0.24 -5.19 13.72
C GLN A 93 0.43 -3.88 13.34
N ILE A 94 1.06 -3.20 14.31
CA ILE A 94 1.84 -1.98 14.07
C ILE A 94 3.01 -2.29 13.13
N LEU A 95 3.79 -3.34 13.42
CA LEU A 95 4.92 -3.75 12.59
C LEU A 95 4.47 -4.15 11.18
N LEU A 96 3.40 -4.94 11.04
CA LEU A 96 2.82 -5.31 9.75
C LEU A 96 2.41 -4.07 8.96
N GLY A 97 1.75 -3.11 9.61
CA GLY A 97 1.31 -1.84 9.01
C GLY A 97 2.49 -1.04 8.50
N ILE A 98 3.50 -0.83 9.34
CA ILE A 98 4.73 -0.12 8.96
C ILE A 98 5.41 -0.79 7.76
N SER A 99 5.53 -2.12 7.80
CA SER A 99 6.12 -2.88 6.70
C SER A 99 5.34 -2.68 5.40
N ASN A 100 4.00 -2.69 5.46
CA ASN A 100 3.15 -2.54 4.30
C ASN A 100 3.31 -1.15 3.68
N GLY A 101 3.26 -0.09 4.49
CA GLY A 101 3.46 1.28 4.00
C GLY A 101 4.81 1.47 3.31
N ALA A 102 5.89 0.88 3.85
CA ALA A 102 7.22 0.95 3.25
C ALA A 102 7.31 0.18 1.93
N ILE A 103 6.73 -1.03 1.85
CA ILE A 103 6.74 -1.86 0.64
C ILE A 103 5.97 -1.15 -0.49
N GLN A 104 4.83 -0.49 -0.22
CA GLN A 104 4.00 0.15 -1.26
C GLN A 104 4.74 1.17 -2.14
N THR A 105 5.89 1.67 -1.71
CA THR A 105 6.80 2.52 -2.48
C THR A 105 7.24 1.90 -3.81
N TRP A 106 7.34 0.56 -3.91
CA TRP A 106 7.73 -0.08 -5.18
C TRP A 106 6.74 0.21 -6.31
N ARG A 107 5.45 0.33 -6.00
CA ARG A 107 4.41 0.63 -7.00
C ARG A 107 4.56 2.04 -7.55
N VAL A 108 4.87 2.98 -6.66
CA VAL A 108 5.17 4.36 -7.03
C VAL A 108 6.44 4.42 -7.87
N HIS A 109 7.44 3.63 -7.52
CA HIS A 109 8.67 3.52 -8.30
C HIS A 109 8.41 3.01 -9.72
N VAL A 110 7.65 1.91 -9.87
CA VAL A 110 7.28 1.40 -11.21
C VAL A 110 6.53 2.45 -11.99
N ALA A 111 5.53 3.09 -11.39
CA ALA A 111 4.74 4.14 -12.05
C ALA A 111 5.59 5.35 -12.48
N MET A 112 6.63 5.72 -11.73
CA MET A 112 7.56 6.80 -12.08
C MET A 112 8.58 6.39 -13.15
N SER A 113 8.98 5.12 -13.17
CA SER A 113 9.94 4.58 -14.14
C SER A 113 9.32 4.23 -15.50
N SER A 114 7.99 4.08 -15.57
CA SER A 114 7.28 3.77 -16.82
C SER A 114 7.05 5.01 -17.69
N THR A 115 7.32 4.87 -18.99
CA THR A 115 6.94 5.83 -20.04
C THR A 115 5.42 5.97 -20.14
N ASP A 116 4.91 7.13 -20.57
CA ASP A 116 3.46 7.40 -20.60
C ASP A 116 2.66 6.42 -21.47
N HIS A 117 3.25 5.93 -22.56
CA HIS A 117 2.64 4.91 -23.41
C HIS A 117 2.48 3.54 -22.71
N ASP A 118 3.43 3.16 -21.85
CA ASP A 118 3.47 1.83 -21.23
C ASP A 118 2.92 1.80 -19.80
N ARG A 119 2.73 2.96 -19.17
CA ARG A 119 2.26 3.11 -17.79
C ARG A 119 0.93 2.40 -17.52
N SER A 120 -0.02 2.47 -18.46
CA SER A 120 -1.32 1.79 -18.32
C SER A 120 -1.17 0.26 -18.31
N LYS A 121 -0.31 -0.27 -19.19
CA LYS A 121 -0.02 -1.70 -19.32
C LYS A 121 0.75 -2.23 -18.09
N ALA A 122 1.71 -1.46 -17.58
CA ALA A 122 2.41 -1.81 -16.35
C ALA A 122 1.46 -1.84 -15.14
N ASN A 123 0.59 -0.83 -15.02
CA ASN A 123 -0.35 -0.74 -13.90
C ASN A 123 -1.43 -1.83 -13.95
N SER A 124 -1.85 -2.28 -15.14
CA SER A 124 -2.80 -3.40 -15.27
C SER A 124 -2.18 -4.74 -14.85
N ILE A 125 -0.91 -4.99 -15.17
CA ILE A 125 -0.16 -6.17 -14.70
C ILE A 125 -0.02 -6.14 -13.17
N ILE A 126 0.31 -4.99 -12.60
CA ILE A 126 0.33 -4.80 -11.13
C ILE A 126 -1.04 -5.13 -10.55
N GLY A 127 -2.12 -4.54 -11.08
CA GLY A 127 -3.49 -4.77 -10.61
C GLY A 127 -3.88 -6.25 -10.65
N PHE A 128 -3.55 -6.96 -11.73
CA PHE A 128 -3.80 -8.39 -11.84
C PHE A 128 -3.05 -9.19 -10.77
N SER A 129 -1.77 -8.87 -10.51
CA SER A 129 -0.98 -9.53 -9.47
C SER A 129 -1.54 -9.33 -8.06
N LEU A 130 -2.11 -8.15 -7.77
CA LEU A 130 -2.74 -7.85 -6.48
C LEU A 130 -3.98 -8.72 -6.27
N ASN A 131 -4.82 -8.83 -7.32
CA ASN A 131 -6.04 -9.66 -7.28
C ASN A 131 -5.69 -11.15 -7.07
N ILE A 132 -4.67 -11.66 -7.76
CA ILE A 132 -4.17 -13.03 -7.51
C ILE A 132 -3.77 -13.18 -6.04
N GLY A 133 -3.06 -12.19 -5.47
CA GLY A 133 -2.69 -12.21 -4.06
C GLY A 133 -3.90 -12.33 -3.13
N PHE A 134 -4.95 -11.53 -3.36
CA PHE A 134 -6.18 -11.58 -2.57
C PHE A 134 -6.94 -12.92 -2.70
N ILE A 135 -6.85 -13.59 -3.85
CA ILE A 135 -7.44 -14.92 -4.05
C ILE A 135 -6.61 -15.98 -3.30
N LEU A 136 -5.28 -15.93 -3.41
CA LEU A 136 -4.38 -16.89 -2.76
C LEU A 136 -4.37 -16.78 -1.23
N GLY A 137 -4.69 -15.62 -0.67
CA GLY A 137 -4.67 -15.36 0.76
C GLY A 137 -5.57 -16.31 1.56
N PRO A 138 -6.89 -16.32 1.33
CA PRO A 138 -7.85 -17.19 2.01
C PRO A 138 -7.71 -18.64 1.57
N LEU A 139 -7.34 -18.89 0.29
CA LEU A 139 -7.07 -20.25 -0.20
C LEU A 139 -5.96 -20.93 0.61
N THR A 140 -4.92 -20.18 0.96
CA THR A 140 -3.84 -20.68 1.82
C THR A 140 -4.40 -21.10 3.19
N VAL A 141 -5.20 -20.24 3.83
CA VAL A 141 -5.83 -20.56 5.12
C VAL A 141 -6.71 -21.80 5.02
N MET A 142 -7.57 -21.87 4.00
CA MET A 142 -8.46 -23.02 3.78
C MET A 142 -7.70 -24.32 3.54
N LEU A 143 -6.61 -24.27 2.76
CA LEU A 143 -5.75 -25.41 2.47
C LEU A 143 -5.11 -25.96 3.76
N PHE A 144 -4.54 -25.07 4.59
CA PHE A 144 -3.93 -25.48 5.86
C PHE A 144 -4.94 -25.94 6.90
N THR A 145 -6.15 -25.36 6.94
CA THR A 145 -7.24 -25.85 7.80
C THR A 145 -7.68 -27.26 7.42
N ARG A 146 -7.63 -27.64 6.13
CA ARG A 146 -7.95 -29.01 5.69
C ARG A 146 -6.80 -29.99 5.93
N LEU A 147 -5.56 -29.53 5.84
CA LEU A 147 -4.36 -30.38 5.99
C LEU A 147 -4.02 -30.67 7.46
N LEU A 148 -4.13 -29.68 8.36
CA LEU A 148 -3.82 -29.84 9.78
C LEU A 148 -5.10 -30.04 10.59
N SER A 149 -5.58 -31.28 10.69
CA SER A 149 -6.74 -31.62 11.56
C SER A 149 -6.35 -31.75 13.04
N THR A 150 -5.05 -31.82 13.36
CA THR A 150 -4.54 -32.01 14.72
C THR A 150 -3.33 -31.11 14.94
N SER A 151 -3.33 -30.33 16.02
CA SER A 151 -2.19 -29.49 16.39
C SER A 151 -0.99 -30.36 16.76
N ILE A 152 0.04 -30.38 15.92
CA ILE A 152 1.26 -31.14 16.18
C ILE A 152 2.20 -30.24 16.99
N ARG A 153 2.50 -30.63 18.23
CA ARG A 153 3.57 -29.98 19.00
C ARG A 153 4.90 -30.50 18.50
N LEU A 154 5.71 -29.64 17.88
CA LEU A 154 7.07 -30.02 17.52
C LEU A 154 7.94 -30.09 18.78
N PRO A 155 8.99 -30.94 18.79
CA PRO A 155 9.89 -31.14 19.93
C PRO A 155 10.70 -29.89 20.33
N TRP A 156 10.62 -28.81 19.56
CA TRP A 156 11.32 -27.54 19.78
C TRP A 156 10.47 -26.49 20.52
N GLY A 157 9.32 -26.88 21.08
CA GLY A 157 8.41 -25.98 21.78
C GLY A 157 7.45 -25.18 20.87
N VAL A 158 7.60 -25.28 19.55
CA VAL A 158 6.71 -24.64 18.58
C VAL A 158 5.46 -25.51 18.38
N GLN A 159 4.29 -24.97 18.70
CA GLN A 159 3.01 -25.62 18.41
C GLN A 159 2.60 -25.26 16.98
N LEU A 160 2.63 -26.25 16.08
CA LEU A 160 2.11 -26.08 14.73
C LEU A 160 0.60 -26.27 14.77
N SER A 161 -0.08 -25.17 15.08
CA SER A 161 -1.54 -25.06 15.08
C SER A 161 -2.04 -24.63 13.70
N ILE A 162 -3.34 -24.85 13.45
CA ILE A 162 -4.04 -24.51 12.20
C ILE A 162 -3.83 -23.05 11.81
N TYR A 163 -3.73 -22.16 12.80
CA TYR A 163 -3.59 -20.72 12.60
C TYR A 163 -2.15 -20.26 12.40
N THR A 164 -1.19 -21.06 12.86
CA THR A 164 0.24 -20.71 12.86
C THR A 164 0.92 -21.19 11.57
N ALA A 165 0.47 -22.33 11.01
CA ALA A 165 0.93 -22.86 9.73
C ALA A 165 0.86 -21.88 8.54
N PRO A 166 -0.27 -21.18 8.27
CA PRO A 166 -0.34 -20.23 7.16
C PRO A 166 0.64 -19.06 7.32
N MET A 167 0.97 -18.67 8.57
CA MET A 167 1.90 -17.57 8.83
C MET A 167 3.35 -17.96 8.52
N TYR A 168 3.75 -19.20 8.83
CA TYR A 168 5.07 -19.72 8.42
C TYR A 168 5.20 -19.82 6.89
N PHE A 169 4.15 -20.25 6.20
CA PHE A 169 4.13 -20.28 4.74
C PHE A 169 4.26 -18.87 4.14
N MET A 170 3.56 -17.89 4.71
CA MET A 170 3.69 -16.48 4.30
C MET A 170 5.09 -15.91 4.56
N ALA A 171 5.71 -16.27 5.68
CA ALA A 171 7.09 -15.89 5.98
C ALA A 171 8.07 -16.46 4.96
N PHE A 172 7.90 -17.74 4.56
CA PHE A 172 8.71 -18.37 3.53
C PHE A 172 8.61 -17.65 2.17
N ILE A 173 7.38 -17.35 1.71
CA ILE A 173 7.19 -16.58 0.48
C ILE A 173 7.77 -15.17 0.60
N SER A 174 7.68 -14.56 1.79
CA SER A 174 8.28 -13.25 2.06
C SER A 174 9.81 -13.27 1.98
N ILE A 175 10.45 -14.36 2.41
CA ILE A 175 11.90 -14.55 2.26
C ILE A 175 12.28 -14.69 0.80
N ILE A 176 11.53 -15.49 0.02
CA ILE A 176 11.75 -15.60 -1.44
C ILE A 176 11.62 -14.23 -2.11
N GLY A 177 10.59 -13.45 -1.76
CA GLY A 177 10.40 -12.10 -2.27
C GLY A 177 11.54 -11.15 -1.89
N LEU A 178 12.10 -11.27 -0.69
CA LEU A 178 13.28 -10.50 -0.28
C LEU A 178 14.50 -10.84 -1.14
N ILE A 179 14.73 -12.13 -1.40
CA ILE A 179 15.82 -12.60 -2.27
C ILE A 179 15.65 -12.06 -3.70
N LEU A 180 14.44 -12.10 -4.24
CA LEU A 180 14.15 -11.54 -5.57
C LEU A 180 14.41 -10.03 -5.64
N ILE A 181 14.08 -9.27 -4.59
CA ILE A 181 14.38 -7.84 -4.52
C ILE A 181 15.89 -7.60 -4.50
N ILE A 182 16.64 -8.41 -3.75
CA ILE A 182 18.11 -8.29 -3.66
C ILE A 182 18.78 -8.54 -5.02
N ILE A 183 18.32 -9.56 -5.75
CA ILE A 183 18.95 -9.97 -7.01
C ILE A 183 18.49 -9.10 -8.20
N GLY A 184 17.20 -8.75 -8.25
CA GLY A 184 16.57 -8.20 -9.47
C GLY A 184 16.30 -6.70 -9.47
N PHE A 185 16.32 -6.02 -8.32
CA PHE A 185 15.81 -4.65 -8.26
C PHE A 185 16.89 -3.60 -8.51
N ASP A 186 16.97 -3.10 -9.75
CA ASP A 186 17.61 -1.88 -10.34
C ASP A 186 17.30 -0.50 -9.70
N GLY A 187 17.16 -0.30 -8.39
CA GLY A 187 16.43 0.86 -7.81
C GLY A 187 17.02 2.28 -7.95
N LYS A 188 17.60 2.60 -9.11
CA LYS A 188 17.79 3.96 -9.62
C LYS A 188 16.43 4.53 -10.03
N MET A 189 16.04 5.63 -9.42
CA MET A 189 14.95 6.44 -9.98
C MET A 189 15.56 7.35 -11.04
N ASP A 190 15.15 7.16 -12.30
CA ASP A 190 15.49 8.16 -13.30
C ASP A 190 14.80 9.47 -12.94
N LYS A 191 15.51 10.59 -13.09
CA LYS A 191 14.96 11.91 -12.76
C LYS A 191 13.69 12.13 -13.60
N PRO A 192 12.69 12.88 -13.10
CA PRO A 192 11.52 13.20 -13.91
C PRO A 192 11.98 13.72 -15.26
N HIS A 193 11.61 13.02 -16.32
CA HIS A 193 11.93 13.41 -17.68
C HIS A 193 11.39 14.84 -17.83
N LYS A 194 12.25 15.80 -18.21
CA LYS A 194 11.75 17.09 -18.68
C LYS A 194 10.75 16.78 -19.80
N PRO A 195 9.59 17.46 -19.85
CA PRO A 195 8.66 17.27 -20.96
C PRO A 195 9.47 17.43 -22.25
N HIS A 196 9.47 16.40 -23.07
CA HIS A 196 10.02 16.51 -24.41
C HIS A 196 9.15 17.52 -25.12
N GLY A 197 9.73 18.67 -25.45
CA GLY A 197 9.12 19.60 -26.38
C GLY A 197 9.15 18.93 -27.74
N ASP A 198 8.16 18.09 -28.00
CA ASP A 198 7.85 17.67 -29.34
C ASP A 198 6.94 18.74 -29.92
N GLU A 199 7.51 19.49 -30.87
CA GLU A 199 6.79 20.36 -31.78
C GLU A 199 5.72 19.53 -32.50
N ASP A 200 4.49 19.54 -31.97
CA ASP A 200 3.32 19.28 -32.78
C ASP A 200 2.59 20.62 -33.00
N ASN A 201 2.75 21.10 -34.23
CA ASN A 201 2.19 22.35 -34.70
C ASN A 201 0.66 22.24 -34.75
N GLY A 202 -0.01 22.97 -33.86
CA GLY A 202 -1.38 23.44 -34.10
C GLY A 202 -2.36 23.11 -32.98
N VAL A 203 -2.74 24.18 -32.24
CA VAL A 203 -3.95 24.28 -31.40
C VAL A 203 -3.83 23.67 -29.99
N SER A 204 -3.17 24.36 -29.05
CA SER A 204 -3.60 24.44 -27.64
C SER A 204 -2.78 25.45 -26.82
N ASN A 205 -2.84 26.75 -27.16
CA ASN A 205 -2.19 27.81 -26.35
C ASN A 205 -3.18 28.66 -25.53
N ASN A 206 -4.42 28.21 -25.29
CA ASN A 206 -5.42 29.03 -24.59
C ASN A 206 -5.98 28.41 -23.29
N CYS A 207 -5.70 27.12 -23.01
CA CYS A 207 -6.13 26.48 -21.76
C CYS A 207 -5.12 26.65 -20.63
N ASP A 208 -3.81 26.59 -20.91
CA ASP A 208 -2.79 26.54 -19.86
C ASP A 208 -2.56 27.90 -19.16
N GLU A 209 -2.70 29.02 -19.87
CA GLU A 209 -2.67 30.35 -19.24
C GLU A 209 -3.88 30.57 -18.30
N LYS A 210 -5.06 30.02 -18.64
CA LYS A 210 -6.26 30.19 -17.82
C LYS A 210 -6.14 29.51 -16.46
N TRP A 211 -5.48 28.35 -16.36
CA TRP A 211 -5.26 27.67 -15.08
C TRP A 211 -4.09 28.27 -14.27
N ALA A 212 -3.04 28.76 -14.94
CA ALA A 212 -1.91 29.40 -14.28
C ALA A 212 -2.28 30.78 -13.67
N ILE A 213 -3.14 31.55 -14.35
CA ILE A 213 -3.63 32.83 -13.83
C ILE A 213 -4.65 32.60 -12.70
N LYS A 214 -5.56 31.62 -12.84
CA LYS A 214 -6.58 31.33 -11.82
C LYS A 214 -5.99 30.82 -10.50
N SER A 215 -4.91 30.03 -10.56
CA SER A 215 -4.18 29.57 -9.37
C SER A 215 -3.37 30.68 -8.69
N LYS A 216 -2.76 31.60 -9.46
CA LYS A 216 -2.04 32.76 -8.90
C LYS A 216 -2.95 33.80 -8.26
N VAL A 217 -4.17 33.99 -8.78
CA VAL A 217 -5.16 34.92 -8.19
C VAL A 217 -5.74 34.37 -6.86
N GLN A 218 -5.91 33.05 -6.73
CA GLN A 218 -6.47 32.45 -5.51
C GLN A 218 -5.50 32.40 -4.32
N LEU A 219 -4.19 32.50 -4.53
CA LEU A 219 -3.17 32.39 -3.46
C LEU A 219 -2.76 33.74 -2.85
N GLY A 220 -3.39 34.85 -3.24
CA GLY A 220 -2.92 36.21 -2.91
C GLY A 220 -3.84 37.11 -2.07
N THR A 221 -5.05 36.73 -1.71
CA THR A 221 -6.00 37.65 -1.04
C THR A 221 -6.43 37.17 0.35
N SER A 222 -5.97 37.90 1.37
CA SER A 222 -6.45 37.88 2.76
C SER A 222 -7.97 38.19 2.82
N PRO A 223 -8.74 37.62 3.76
CA PRO A 223 -10.22 37.55 3.68
C PRO A 223 -10.93 38.85 4.10
N ILE A 224 -10.57 40.00 3.53
CA ILE A 224 -11.20 41.30 3.83
C ILE A 224 -11.79 41.97 2.58
N ASP A 225 -11.43 41.55 1.35
CA ASP A 225 -11.89 42.23 0.12
C ASP A 225 -12.99 41.48 -0.68
N ALA A 226 -13.61 40.44 -0.11
CA ALA A 226 -14.63 39.63 -0.79
C ALA A 226 -15.96 40.38 -1.09
N GLU A 227 -16.14 41.61 -0.61
CA GLU A 227 -17.39 42.36 -0.75
C GLU A 227 -17.50 43.19 -2.04
N LYS A 228 -16.41 43.33 -2.84
CA LYS A 228 -16.41 44.22 -4.03
C LYS A 228 -16.55 43.54 -5.40
N ALA A 229 -16.68 42.22 -5.47
CA ALA A 229 -16.70 41.48 -6.75
C ALA A 229 -18.10 41.24 -7.36
N HIS A 230 -19.12 42.01 -6.96
CA HIS A 230 -20.50 41.84 -7.45
C HIS A 230 -20.88 42.69 -8.69
N LEU A 231 -19.94 43.33 -9.38
CA LEU A 231 -20.27 44.20 -10.52
C LEU A 231 -19.21 44.15 -11.62
N GLU A 232 -19.20 43.08 -12.42
CA GLU A 232 -18.89 43.16 -13.86
C GLU A 232 -19.28 41.85 -14.56
N ILE A 233 -20.51 41.82 -15.07
CA ILE A 233 -20.98 40.83 -16.03
C ILE A 233 -20.83 41.49 -17.41
N VAL A 234 -19.85 41.06 -18.20
CA VAL A 234 -19.70 41.46 -19.62
C VAL A 234 -20.07 40.26 -20.50
N PRO A 235 -20.92 40.44 -21.54
CA PRO A 235 -21.66 39.36 -22.17
C PRO A 235 -20.87 38.61 -23.26
N SER A 236 -21.26 37.36 -23.48
CA SER A 236 -20.79 36.46 -24.54
C SER A 236 -21.39 36.83 -25.90
N SER A 237 -20.55 37.10 -26.91
CA SER A 237 -20.98 37.27 -28.31
C SER A 237 -20.29 36.28 -29.25
N ASP A 238 -21.09 35.73 -30.16
CA ASP A 238 -20.79 34.87 -31.32
C ASP A 238 -20.44 33.40 -31.01
N GLY A 239 -21.25 32.39 -31.34
CA GLY A 239 -22.31 32.29 -32.34
C GLY A 239 -21.80 31.59 -33.60
N ARG A 240 -21.92 30.25 -33.66
CA ARG A 240 -22.08 29.49 -34.92
C ARG A 240 -22.52 28.03 -34.67
N TYR A 241 -23.83 27.87 -34.81
CA TYR A 241 -24.68 26.78 -35.33
C TYR A 241 -24.20 25.31 -35.36
N PHE A 242 -24.96 24.50 -34.62
CA PHE A 242 -25.33 23.11 -34.92
C PHE A 242 -25.86 22.95 -36.36
N MET A 243 -25.47 21.86 -37.04
CA MET A 243 -26.37 21.12 -37.94
C MET A 243 -25.88 19.67 -38.13
N ASP A 244 -26.81 18.73 -37.91
CA ASP A 244 -26.71 17.29 -38.16
C ASP A 244 -26.42 16.95 -39.63
N ILE A 245 -25.62 15.89 -39.87
CA ILE A 245 -25.96 14.66 -40.63
C ILE A 245 -25.10 13.50 -40.10
#